data_AF-A0A949MPL4-F1
#
_entry.id   AF-A0A949MPL4-F1
#
_cell.length_a   1.000
_cell.length_b   1.000
_cell.length_c   1.000
_cell.angle_alpha   90.00
_cell.angle_beta   90.00
_cell.angle_gamma   90.00
#
_symmetry.space_group_name_H-M   'P 1'
#
loop_
_entity.id
_entity.type
_entity.pdbx_description
1 polymer ?
#
loop_
_entity_poly.entity_id
_entity_poly.type
_entity_poly.pdbx_seq_one_letter_code
_entity_poly.pdbx_strand_id
1 'polypeptide(L)'
;MLSFSFNKYTLLNLHGLLANNLLSNPQAEGRLRFIEVGIQGSSFQPLAIPQLIDECVEQILNTAQAIKDPFEQSFFVMVQLPYLQPFDDVNKRVSRLAANIPLIKANLIPLTFLDVSKDLYTQATLGVYELNRIELLRNVYLWAYERSAERYAAAQQSLGAPDPFRLKHREALREIVGTVVRSLYHREETFKFLEKWSAENIPADEQESFLEVAEDEILALHEGNFARYKIRPSEFDAWRKVWG
;
A
#
# COMPACT_ATOMS: atom_id res chain seq x y z
N MET A 1 -12.41 -2.96 10.30
CA MET A 1 -11.57 -2.18 9.38
C MET A 1 -10.71 -3.20 8.64
N LEU A 2 -10.94 -3.43 7.34
CA LEU A 2 -10.14 -4.37 6.55
C LEU A 2 -8.69 -3.84 6.53
N SER A 3 -7.80 -4.44 7.31
CA SER A 3 -6.40 -4.06 7.29
C SER A 3 -5.80 -4.48 5.96
N PHE A 4 -5.22 -3.53 5.22
CA PHE A 4 -4.38 -3.83 4.06
C PHE A 4 -3.17 -4.66 4.55
N SER A 5 -3.22 -5.98 4.35
CA SER A 5 -2.24 -6.96 4.84
C SER A 5 -2.15 -8.15 3.89
N PHE A 6 -1.12 -8.98 4.04
CA PHE A 6 -0.98 -10.21 3.25
C PHE A 6 -1.98 -11.28 3.67
N ASN A 7 -3.19 -11.23 3.13
CA ASN A 7 -4.22 -12.26 3.31
C ASN A 7 -4.83 -12.64 1.94
N LYS A 8 -5.52 -13.78 1.87
CA LYS A 8 -6.11 -14.26 0.60
C LYS A 8 -7.04 -13.21 0.00
N TYR A 9 -7.89 -12.57 0.80
CA TYR A 9 -8.80 -11.54 0.30
C TYR A 9 -8.04 -10.42 -0.43
N THR A 10 -7.00 -9.84 0.17
CA THR A 10 -6.19 -8.79 -0.45
C THR A 10 -5.49 -9.30 -1.72
N LEU A 11 -4.89 -10.50 -1.68
CA LEU A 11 -4.18 -11.05 -2.84
C LEU A 11 -5.12 -11.33 -4.02
N LEU A 12 -6.28 -11.94 -3.77
CA LEU A 12 -7.28 -12.27 -4.79
C LEU A 12 -7.90 -11.01 -5.40
N ASN A 13 -8.26 -10.01 -4.59
CA ASN A 13 -8.77 -8.74 -5.11
C ASN A 13 -7.70 -7.98 -5.91
N LEU A 14 -6.43 -8.03 -5.48
CA LEU A 14 -5.33 -7.44 -6.24
C LEU A 14 -5.19 -8.09 -7.62
N HIS A 15 -5.29 -9.42 -7.68
CA HIS A 15 -5.30 -10.14 -8.96
C HIS A 15 -6.51 -9.76 -9.81
N GLY A 16 -7.73 -9.74 -9.24
CA GLY A 16 -8.94 -9.36 -9.96
C GLY A 16 -8.84 -7.98 -10.60
N LEU A 17 -8.30 -6.98 -9.88
CA LEU A 17 -8.08 -5.64 -10.42
C LEU A 17 -7.05 -5.62 -11.56
N LEU A 18 -5.97 -6.39 -11.44
CA LEU A 18 -4.89 -6.42 -12.45
C LEU A 18 -5.23 -7.28 -13.68
N ALA A 19 -6.13 -8.23 -13.54
CA ALA A 19 -6.53 -9.19 -14.58
C ALA A 19 -7.83 -8.81 -15.29
N ASN A 20 -8.53 -7.76 -14.83
CA ASN A 20 -9.82 -7.31 -15.35
C ASN A 20 -9.85 -7.19 -16.88
N ASN A 21 -10.67 -8.03 -17.53
CA ASN A 21 -10.82 -8.17 -18.98
C ASN A 21 -9.55 -8.57 -19.74
N LEU A 22 -8.60 -9.24 -19.08
CA LEU A 22 -7.36 -9.71 -19.69
C LEU A 22 -7.30 -11.24 -19.87
N LEU A 23 -8.15 -11.99 -19.15
CA LEU A 23 -8.13 -13.45 -19.18
C LEU A 23 -9.16 -14.00 -20.17
N SER A 24 -8.81 -15.11 -20.81
CA SER A 24 -9.72 -15.84 -21.71
C SER A 24 -10.93 -16.41 -20.97
N ASN A 25 -10.76 -16.79 -19.70
CA ASN A 25 -11.82 -17.19 -18.79
C ASN A 25 -12.12 -16.05 -17.80
N PRO A 26 -13.24 -15.33 -17.95
CA PRO A 26 -13.61 -14.24 -17.04
C PRO A 26 -13.80 -14.70 -15.58
N GLN A 27 -14.08 -15.98 -15.35
CA GLN A 27 -14.24 -16.52 -13.99
C GLN A 27 -12.91 -16.77 -13.28
N ALA A 28 -11.77 -16.70 -13.98
CA ALA A 28 -10.43 -16.87 -13.39
C ALA A 28 -9.92 -15.59 -12.70
N GLU A 29 -10.50 -14.43 -13.01
CA GLU A 29 -10.13 -13.18 -12.39
C GLU A 29 -10.36 -13.23 -10.87
N GLY A 30 -9.33 -12.88 -10.11
CA GLY A 30 -9.35 -12.96 -8.65
C GLY A 30 -9.53 -14.37 -8.07
N ARG A 31 -9.23 -15.43 -8.82
CA ARG A 31 -9.27 -16.82 -8.31
C ARG A 31 -7.97 -17.55 -8.55
N LEU A 32 -7.63 -18.47 -7.63
CA LEU A 32 -6.52 -19.39 -7.85
C LEU A 32 -6.83 -20.31 -9.04
N ARG A 33 -5.78 -20.70 -9.76
CA ARG A 33 -5.91 -21.53 -10.95
C ARG A 33 -6.27 -22.98 -10.62
N PHE A 34 -7.03 -23.58 -11.54
CA PHE A 34 -7.34 -25.01 -11.54
C PHE A 34 -6.72 -25.75 -12.74
N ILE A 35 -5.99 -25.02 -13.58
CA ILE A 35 -5.30 -25.53 -14.75
C ILE A 35 -3.79 -25.51 -14.52
N GLU A 36 -3.07 -26.31 -15.29
CA GLU A 36 -1.62 -26.23 -15.36
C GLU A 36 -1.19 -25.01 -16.17
N VAL A 37 -0.07 -24.41 -15.78
CA VAL A 37 0.55 -23.29 -16.49
C VAL A 37 2.03 -23.55 -16.65
N GLY A 38 2.60 -23.11 -17.77
CA GLY A 38 4.04 -23.19 -18.04
C GLY A 38 4.68 -21.81 -18.11
N ILE A 39 5.98 -21.74 -17.86
CA ILE A 39 6.77 -20.54 -18.13
C ILE A 39 7.34 -20.65 -19.55
N GLN A 40 6.88 -19.76 -20.43
CA GLN A 40 7.36 -19.72 -21.81
C GLN A 40 8.88 -19.56 -21.87
N GLY A 41 9.55 -20.43 -22.62
CA GLY A 41 11.00 -20.40 -22.81
C GLY A 41 11.82 -20.93 -21.64
N SER A 42 11.20 -21.70 -20.73
CA SER A 42 11.83 -22.25 -19.54
C SER A 42 11.46 -23.71 -19.33
N SER A 43 12.37 -24.51 -18.75
CA SER A 43 12.07 -25.91 -18.38
C SER A 43 11.36 -26.03 -17.04
N PHE A 44 11.27 -24.95 -16.27
CA PHE A 44 10.55 -24.93 -15.00
C PHE A 44 9.06 -25.25 -15.17
N GLN A 45 8.58 -26.20 -14.37
CA GLN A 45 7.18 -26.59 -14.27
C GLN A 45 6.66 -26.18 -12.88
N PRO A 46 5.78 -25.17 -12.79
CA PRO A 46 5.12 -24.80 -11.55
C PRO A 46 4.29 -25.95 -10.98
N LEU A 47 4.04 -25.91 -9.67
CA LEU A 47 3.18 -26.87 -8.97
C LEU A 47 1.79 -26.97 -9.64
N ALA A 48 1.40 -28.14 -10.13
CA ALA A 48 0.16 -28.30 -10.89
C ALA A 48 -1.11 -28.49 -10.03
N ILE A 49 -0.97 -29.07 -8.84
CA ILE A 49 -2.09 -29.60 -8.05
C ILE A 49 -2.85 -28.46 -7.35
N PRO A 50 -4.14 -28.19 -7.68
CA PRO A 50 -4.88 -27.03 -7.15
C PRO A 50 -4.97 -26.99 -5.62
N GLN A 51 -5.16 -28.14 -4.97
CA GLN A 51 -5.21 -28.21 -3.51
C GLN A 51 -3.88 -27.77 -2.87
N LEU A 52 -2.76 -28.22 -3.43
CA LEU A 52 -1.44 -27.83 -2.93
C LEU A 52 -1.11 -26.37 -3.26
N ILE A 53 -1.61 -25.82 -4.38
CA ILE A 53 -1.49 -24.39 -4.67
C ILE A 53 -2.18 -23.57 -3.58
N ASP A 54 -3.41 -23.93 -3.19
CA ASP A 54 -4.15 -23.23 -2.15
C ASP A 54 -3.41 -23.27 -0.80
N GLU A 55 -2.90 -24.43 -0.41
CA GLU A 55 -2.08 -24.62 0.79
C GLU A 55 -0.79 -23.79 0.75
N CYS A 56 -0.06 -23.80 -0.37
CA CYS A 56 1.15 -23.02 -0.54
C CYS A 56 0.87 -21.51 -0.53
N VAL A 57 -0.26 -21.05 -1.08
CA VAL A 57 -0.65 -19.63 -0.99
C VAL A 57 -0.85 -19.23 0.47
N GLU A 58 -1.57 -20.02 1.26
CA GLU A 58 -1.74 -19.74 2.69
C GLU A 58 -0.39 -19.72 3.42
N GLN A 59 0.48 -20.68 3.13
CA GLN A 59 1.81 -20.73 3.73
C GLN A 59 2.66 -19.50 3.38
N ILE A 60 2.65 -19.07 2.10
CA ILE A 60 3.36 -17.85 1.67
C ILE A 60 2.79 -16.63 2.39
N LEU A 61 1.48 -16.49 2.48
CA LEU A 61 0.84 -15.33 3.13
C LEU A 61 1.15 -15.28 4.62
N ASN A 62 1.07 -16.42 5.32
CA ASN A 62 1.40 -16.53 6.73
C ASN A 62 2.88 -16.24 6.99
N THR A 63 3.77 -16.76 6.14
CA THR A 63 5.21 -16.48 6.22
C THR A 63 5.48 -15.01 5.99
N ALA A 64 4.88 -14.42 4.96
CA ALA A 64 5.00 -12.99 4.69
C ALA A 64 4.56 -12.17 5.91
N GLN A 65 3.41 -12.46 6.53
CA GLN A 65 2.96 -11.75 7.74
C GLN A 65 3.92 -11.88 8.93
N ALA A 66 4.65 -12.98 9.05
CA ALA A 66 5.61 -13.21 10.14
C ALA A 66 6.94 -12.45 9.96
N ILE A 67 7.29 -12.07 8.72
CA ILE A 67 8.50 -11.30 8.44
C ILE A 67 8.31 -9.84 8.92
N LYS A 68 9.22 -9.40 9.78
CA LYS A 68 9.16 -8.07 10.42
C LYS A 68 9.79 -6.97 9.57
N ASP A 69 10.90 -7.27 8.91
CA ASP A 69 11.59 -6.30 8.08
C ASP A 69 10.79 -6.05 6.79
N PRO A 70 10.44 -4.80 6.45
CA PRO A 70 9.58 -4.51 5.31
C PRO A 70 10.24 -4.82 3.97
N PHE A 71 11.58 -4.76 3.87
CA PHE A 71 12.32 -5.09 2.65
C PHE A 71 12.41 -6.59 2.44
N GLU A 72 12.70 -7.35 3.49
CA GLU A 72 12.66 -8.80 3.47
C GLU A 72 11.25 -9.29 3.12
N GLN A 73 10.21 -8.71 3.75
CA GLN A 73 8.82 -9.05 3.47
C GLN A 73 8.43 -8.75 2.03
N SER A 74 8.89 -7.61 1.49
CA SER A 74 8.70 -7.18 0.10
C SER A 74 9.38 -8.14 -0.88
N PHE A 75 10.65 -8.45 -0.64
CA PHE A 75 11.43 -9.33 -1.50
C PHE A 75 10.94 -10.78 -1.45
N PHE A 76 10.51 -11.26 -0.27
CA PHE A 76 9.95 -12.60 -0.09
C PHE A 76 8.74 -12.84 -1.00
N VAL A 77 7.74 -11.94 -1.00
CA VAL A 77 6.57 -12.09 -1.88
C VAL A 77 6.92 -11.88 -3.35
N MET A 78 7.98 -11.13 -3.63
CA MET A 78 8.50 -10.93 -4.97
C MET A 78 9.11 -12.21 -5.56
N VAL A 79 9.70 -13.06 -4.72
CA VAL A 79 10.27 -14.36 -5.09
C VAL A 79 9.20 -15.45 -5.12
N GLN A 80 8.43 -15.61 -4.04
CA GLN A 80 7.61 -16.80 -3.83
C GLN A 80 6.34 -16.82 -4.67
N LEU A 81 5.65 -15.68 -4.85
CA LEU A 81 4.41 -15.65 -5.64
C LEU A 81 4.64 -16.02 -7.11
N PRO A 82 5.65 -15.45 -7.81
CA PRO A 82 5.94 -15.86 -9.18
C PRO A 82 6.52 -17.26 -9.27
N TYR A 83 7.14 -17.81 -8.23
CA TYR A 83 7.60 -19.19 -8.25
C TYR A 83 6.41 -20.17 -8.20
N LEU A 84 5.43 -19.92 -7.32
CA LEU A 84 4.24 -20.75 -7.20
C LEU A 84 3.29 -20.67 -8.42
N GLN A 85 3.23 -19.49 -9.07
CA GLN A 85 2.26 -19.19 -10.14
C GLN A 85 0.81 -19.51 -9.72
N PRO A 86 0.24 -18.85 -8.69
CA PRO A 86 -1.09 -19.20 -8.19
C PRO A 86 -2.26 -18.88 -9.14
N PHE A 87 -2.05 -18.05 -10.16
CA PHE A 87 -3.08 -17.59 -11.10
C PHE A 87 -2.83 -18.07 -12.52
N ASP A 88 -3.87 -18.07 -13.36
CA ASP A 88 -3.80 -18.44 -14.78
C ASP A 88 -2.80 -17.56 -15.57
N ASP A 89 -2.74 -16.26 -15.26
CA ASP A 89 -1.74 -15.31 -15.75
C ASP A 89 -1.57 -14.18 -14.70
N VAL A 90 -0.80 -13.13 -15.01
CA VAL A 90 -0.67 -11.89 -14.21
C VAL A 90 0.14 -12.08 -12.92
N ASN A 91 0.63 -13.29 -12.61
CA ASN A 91 1.42 -13.62 -11.42
C ASN A 91 2.58 -12.63 -11.14
N LYS A 92 3.40 -12.33 -12.16
CA LYS A 92 4.53 -11.40 -12.04
C LYS A 92 4.07 -9.96 -11.77
N ARG A 93 2.92 -9.55 -12.31
CA ARG A 93 2.34 -8.22 -12.09
C ARG A 93 1.77 -8.10 -10.67
N VAL A 94 1.02 -9.10 -10.23
CA VAL A 94 0.51 -9.20 -8.85
C VAL A 94 1.65 -9.13 -7.85
N SER A 95 2.70 -9.92 -8.07
CA SER A 95 3.86 -9.98 -7.18
C SER A 95 4.59 -8.63 -7.04
N ARG A 96 4.86 -7.92 -8.14
CA ARG A 96 5.49 -6.58 -8.08
C ARG A 96 4.64 -5.54 -7.34
N LEU A 97 3.32 -5.61 -7.49
CA LEU A 97 2.42 -4.69 -6.77
C LEU A 97 2.27 -5.09 -5.30
N ALA A 98 2.19 -6.39 -5.01
CA ALA A 98 2.13 -6.92 -3.64
C ALA A 98 3.42 -6.62 -2.86
N ALA A 99 4.58 -6.60 -3.51
CA ALA A 99 5.86 -6.22 -2.91
C ALA A 99 5.86 -4.78 -2.35
N ASN A 100 4.93 -3.92 -2.78
CA ASN A 100 4.79 -2.56 -2.25
C ASN A 100 3.95 -2.46 -0.96
N ILE A 101 3.13 -3.47 -0.66
CA ILE A 101 2.31 -3.50 0.56
C ILE A 101 3.13 -3.19 1.83
N PRO A 102 4.24 -3.91 2.11
CA PRO A 102 5.00 -3.69 3.35
C PRO A 102 5.72 -2.35 3.37
N LEU A 103 6.23 -1.89 2.22
CA LEU A 103 6.89 -0.59 2.09
C LEU A 103 5.92 0.54 2.41
N ILE A 104 4.72 0.52 1.82
CA ILE A 104 3.67 1.52 2.05
C ILE A 104 3.24 1.52 3.53
N LYS A 105 3.04 0.34 4.13
CA LYS A 105 2.67 0.23 5.55
C LYS A 105 3.73 0.80 6.48
N ALA A 106 5.00 0.67 6.12
CA ALA A 106 6.13 1.23 6.86
C ALA A 106 6.41 2.70 6.50
N ASN A 107 5.57 3.33 5.68
CA ASN A 107 5.77 4.70 5.18
C ASN A 107 7.12 4.88 4.44
N LEU A 108 7.55 3.83 3.73
CA LEU A 108 8.73 3.82 2.87
C LEU A 108 8.34 4.12 1.42
N ILE A 109 9.33 4.51 0.63
CA ILE A 109 9.15 4.83 -0.78
C ILE A 109 8.69 3.56 -1.54
N PRO A 110 7.60 3.62 -2.34
CA PRO A 110 7.18 2.50 -3.15
C PRO A 110 8.23 2.12 -4.20
N LEU A 111 8.47 0.81 -4.33
CA LEU A 111 9.29 0.20 -5.36
C LEU A 111 8.65 0.35 -6.74
N THR A 112 9.43 0.83 -7.71
CA THR A 112 9.09 0.87 -9.13
C THR A 112 10.12 0.13 -9.98
N PHE A 113 9.66 -0.38 -11.13
CA PHE A 113 10.47 -1.14 -12.09
C PHE A 113 10.68 -0.39 -13.41
N LEU A 114 10.38 0.91 -13.46
CA LEU A 114 10.41 1.70 -14.69
C LEU A 114 11.76 1.67 -15.41
N ASP A 115 12.85 1.73 -14.64
CA ASP A 115 14.20 1.79 -15.19
C ASP A 115 14.87 0.40 -15.24
N VAL A 116 14.17 -0.65 -14.81
CA VAL A 116 14.71 -2.02 -14.77
C VAL A 116 14.67 -2.65 -16.16
N SER A 117 15.81 -3.14 -16.64
CA SER A 117 15.88 -3.90 -17.89
C SER A 117 14.98 -5.14 -17.83
N LYS A 118 14.10 -5.28 -18.83
CA LYS A 118 13.20 -6.44 -18.96
C LYS A 118 13.97 -7.75 -19.07
N ASP A 119 15.06 -7.75 -19.82
CA ASP A 119 15.89 -8.94 -20.03
C ASP A 119 16.57 -9.35 -18.73
N LEU A 120 17.14 -8.38 -18.00
CA LEU A 120 17.79 -8.63 -16.71
C LEU A 120 16.79 -9.16 -15.68
N TYR A 121 15.60 -8.56 -15.59
CA TYR A 121 14.53 -9.04 -14.73
C TYR A 121 14.09 -10.46 -15.09
N THR A 122 14.01 -10.76 -16.39
CA THR A 122 13.62 -12.09 -16.88
C THR A 122 14.68 -13.13 -16.52
N GLN A 123 15.95 -12.85 -16.76
CA GLN A 123 17.07 -13.73 -16.36
C GLN A 123 17.12 -13.93 -14.84
N ALA A 124 16.93 -12.86 -14.07
CA ALA A 124 16.86 -12.93 -12.61
C ALA A 124 15.72 -13.84 -12.12
N THR A 125 14.56 -13.72 -12.75
CA THR A 125 13.39 -14.55 -12.44
C THR A 125 13.65 -16.01 -12.83
N LEU A 126 14.26 -16.27 -14.00
CA LEU A 126 14.62 -17.62 -14.43
C LEU A 126 15.67 -18.26 -13.51
N GLY A 127 16.62 -17.49 -12.98
CA GLY A 127 17.55 -17.98 -11.96
C GLY A 127 16.85 -18.52 -10.72
N VAL A 128 15.74 -17.90 -10.31
CA VAL A 128 14.90 -18.44 -9.23
C VAL A 128 14.20 -19.72 -9.68
N TYR A 129 13.56 -19.69 -10.85
CA TYR A 129 12.74 -20.80 -11.34
C TYR A 129 13.54 -22.08 -11.61
N GLU A 130 14.67 -21.96 -12.29
CA GLU A 130 15.41 -23.11 -12.81
C GLU A 130 16.55 -23.53 -11.90
N LEU A 131 17.13 -22.59 -11.14
CA LEU A 131 18.34 -22.83 -10.35
C LEU A 131 18.12 -22.67 -8.84
N ASN A 132 16.91 -22.25 -8.42
CA ASN A 132 16.60 -21.92 -7.03
C ASN A 132 17.59 -20.91 -6.42
N ARG A 133 18.05 -19.96 -7.25
CA ARG A 133 19.04 -18.93 -6.90
C ARG A 133 18.40 -17.54 -6.94
N ILE A 134 18.48 -16.83 -5.82
CA ILE A 134 17.79 -15.54 -5.62
C ILE A 134 18.70 -14.33 -5.81
N GLU A 135 20.01 -14.52 -5.93
CA GLU A 135 21.01 -13.47 -5.80
C GLU A 135 20.88 -12.42 -6.90
N LEU A 136 20.61 -12.85 -8.14
CA LEU A 136 20.42 -11.93 -9.25
C LEU A 136 19.13 -11.12 -9.08
N LEU A 137 18.03 -11.77 -8.64
CA LEU A 137 16.76 -11.06 -8.39
C LEU A 137 16.87 -10.11 -7.20
N ARG A 138 17.62 -10.48 -6.15
CA ARG A 138 17.93 -9.62 -5.02
C ARG A 138 18.69 -8.37 -5.49
N ASN A 139 19.71 -8.54 -6.31
CA ASN A 139 20.49 -7.41 -6.83
C ASN A 139 19.62 -6.49 -7.70
N VAL A 140 18.75 -7.05 -8.55
CA VAL A 140 17.76 -6.27 -9.33
C VAL A 140 16.79 -5.54 -8.42
N TYR A 141 16.30 -6.17 -7.35
CA TYR A 141 15.40 -5.57 -6.37
C TYR A 141 16.05 -4.37 -5.66
N LEU A 142 17.28 -4.54 -5.15
CA LEU A 142 18.01 -3.47 -4.47
C LEU A 142 18.26 -2.28 -5.40
N TRP A 143 18.77 -2.55 -6.60
CA TRP A 143 19.00 -1.52 -7.61
C TRP A 143 17.71 -0.76 -7.97
N ALA A 144 16.60 -1.49 -8.16
CA ALA A 144 15.31 -0.89 -8.45
C ALA A 144 14.81 -0.02 -7.29
N TYR A 145 15.04 -0.44 -6.05
CA TYR A 145 14.66 0.35 -4.87
C TYR A 145 15.49 1.63 -4.73
N GLU A 146 16.81 1.55 -4.86
CA GLU A 146 17.70 2.71 -4.87
C GLU A 146 17.24 3.74 -5.91
N ARG A 147 16.93 3.26 -7.13
CA ARG A 147 16.45 4.12 -8.20
C ARG A 147 15.08 4.73 -7.91
N SER A 148 14.19 3.98 -7.26
CA SER A 148 12.88 4.47 -6.83
C SER A 148 13.04 5.61 -5.80
N ALA A 149 13.98 5.45 -4.86
CA ALA A 149 14.27 6.44 -3.84
C ALA A 149 14.86 7.73 -4.41
N GLU A 150 15.84 7.62 -5.32
CA GLU A 150 16.43 8.76 -6.04
C GLU A 150 15.37 9.57 -6.80
N ARG A 151 14.48 8.88 -7.52
CA ARG A 151 13.41 9.54 -8.28
C ARG A 151 12.41 10.26 -7.39
N TYR A 152 12.06 9.65 -6.26
CA TYR A 152 11.18 10.28 -5.29
C TYR A 152 11.83 11.55 -4.71
N ALA A 153 13.11 11.49 -4.34
CA ALA A 153 13.86 12.65 -3.86
C ALA A 153 13.92 13.78 -4.90
N ALA A 154 14.15 13.46 -6.18
CA ALA A 154 14.13 14.44 -7.27
C ALA A 154 12.73 15.06 -7.47
N ALA A 155 11.67 14.26 -7.40
CA ALA A 155 10.30 14.77 -7.48
C ALA A 155 9.96 15.69 -6.29
N GLN A 156 10.42 15.35 -5.08
CA GLN A 156 10.22 16.15 -3.87
C GLN A 156 11.06 17.44 -3.86
N GLN A 157 12.11 17.57 -4.68
CA GLN A 157 12.77 18.87 -4.88
C GLN A 157 11.92 19.80 -5.76
N SER A 158 11.09 19.25 -6.65
CA SER A 158 10.21 20.02 -7.55
C SER A 158 8.85 20.36 -6.94
N LEU A 159 8.32 19.46 -6.09
CA LEU A 159 7.14 19.65 -5.26
C LEU A 159 7.67 20.11 -3.90
N GLY A 160 7.54 21.39 -3.55
CA GLY A 160 8.10 21.93 -2.30
C GLY A 160 7.95 21.02 -1.08
N ALA A 161 8.90 21.06 -0.15
CA ALA A 161 8.93 20.14 0.98
C ALA A 161 7.59 20.14 1.75
N PRO A 162 7.05 18.96 2.13
CA PRO A 162 5.86 18.90 2.95
C PRO A 162 6.10 19.68 4.25
N ASP A 163 5.12 20.48 4.65
CA ASP A 163 5.18 21.32 5.85
C ASP A 163 5.62 20.49 7.07
N PRO A 164 6.83 20.72 7.62
CA PRO A 164 7.37 19.94 8.74
C PRO A 164 6.47 19.98 9.97
N PHE A 165 5.74 21.08 10.17
CA PHE A 165 4.83 21.24 11.30
C PHE A 165 3.62 20.31 11.16
N ARG A 166 3.01 20.25 9.96
CA ARG A 166 1.92 19.31 9.66
C ARG A 166 2.37 17.86 9.77
N LEU A 167 3.61 17.56 9.40
CA LEU A 167 4.17 16.21 9.51
C LEU A 167 4.35 15.79 10.97
N LYS A 168 4.93 16.66 11.80
CA LYS A 168 5.12 16.44 13.25
C LYS A 168 3.78 16.16 13.95
N HIS A 169 2.76 16.95 13.61
CA HIS A 169 1.46 16.97 14.28
C HIS A 169 0.38 16.15 13.58
N ARG A 170 0.74 15.32 12.59
CA ARG A 170 -0.22 14.64 11.72
C ARG A 170 -1.27 13.80 12.45
N GLU A 171 -0.91 13.11 13.52
CA GLU A 171 -1.85 12.25 14.27
C GLU A 171 -2.79 13.10 15.13
N ALA A 172 -2.27 14.17 15.75
CA ALA A 172 -3.06 15.14 16.51
C ALA A 172 -4.08 15.87 15.61
N LEU A 173 -3.63 16.36 14.46
CA LEU A 173 -4.50 16.96 13.44
C LEU A 173 -5.56 15.94 12.97
N ARG A 174 -5.18 14.68 12.81
CA ARG A 174 -6.11 13.64 12.40
C ARG A 174 -7.20 13.37 13.41
N GLU A 175 -6.84 13.35 14.69
CA GLU A 175 -7.74 13.11 15.79
C GLU A 175 -8.71 14.28 15.98
N ILE A 176 -8.19 15.51 16.05
CA ILE A 176 -8.99 16.69 16.35
C ILE A 176 -9.99 16.98 15.23
N VAL A 177 -9.56 16.95 13.95
CA VAL A 177 -10.43 17.15 12.79
C VAL A 177 -11.48 16.05 12.70
N GLY A 178 -11.08 14.79 12.92
CA GLY A 178 -12.00 13.67 12.95
C GLY A 178 -13.04 13.78 14.06
N THR A 179 -12.67 14.33 15.21
CA THR A 179 -13.57 14.54 16.35
C THR A 179 -14.58 15.63 16.07
N VAL A 180 -14.16 16.77 15.51
CA VAL A 180 -15.06 17.86 15.11
C VAL A 180 -16.18 17.36 14.20
N VAL A 181 -15.83 16.57 13.19
CA VAL A 181 -16.79 16.04 12.21
C VAL A 181 -17.72 15.00 12.84
N ARG A 182 -17.21 14.07 13.64
CA ARG A 182 -18.04 13.02 14.28
C ARG A 182 -18.95 13.56 15.38
N SER A 183 -18.51 14.60 16.10
CA SER A 183 -19.28 15.27 17.14
C SER A 183 -20.29 16.28 16.59
N LEU A 184 -20.30 16.52 15.27
CA LEU A 184 -21.21 17.44 14.60
C LEU A 184 -21.10 18.88 15.14
N TYR A 185 -19.90 19.32 15.54
CA TYR A 185 -19.71 20.66 16.07
C TYR A 185 -19.99 21.73 15.00
N HIS A 186 -20.73 22.76 15.42
CA HIS A 186 -20.89 23.99 14.66
C HIS A 186 -19.63 24.88 14.76
N ARG A 187 -19.54 25.95 13.96
CA ARG A 187 -18.34 26.80 13.91
C ARG A 187 -17.92 27.35 15.28
N GLU A 188 -18.87 27.87 16.06
CA GLU A 188 -18.59 28.45 17.37
C GLU A 188 -18.12 27.41 18.41
N GLU A 189 -18.68 26.20 18.34
CA GLU A 189 -18.32 25.09 19.23
C GLU A 189 -16.96 24.52 18.88
N THR A 190 -16.64 24.51 17.58
CA THR A 190 -15.37 24.02 17.05
C THR A 190 -14.22 24.84 17.60
N PHE A 191 -14.26 26.17 17.52
CA PHE A 191 -13.18 27.02 18.02
C PHE A 191 -12.89 26.77 19.51
N LYS A 192 -13.93 26.73 20.34
CA LYS A 192 -13.80 26.44 21.79
C LYS A 192 -13.24 25.05 22.06
N PHE A 193 -13.65 24.07 21.25
CA PHE A 193 -13.13 22.71 21.35
C PHE A 193 -11.66 22.64 20.95
N LEU A 194 -11.26 23.32 19.86
CA LEU A 194 -9.88 23.35 19.38
C LEU A 194 -8.94 23.94 20.43
N GLU A 195 -9.30 25.10 21.01
CA GLU A 195 -8.52 25.74 22.07
C GLU A 195 -8.31 24.81 23.26
N LYS A 196 -9.40 24.20 23.75
CA LYS A 196 -9.34 23.30 24.91
C LYS A 196 -8.49 22.06 24.61
N TRP A 197 -8.72 21.42 23.47
CA TRP A 197 -8.00 20.20 23.10
C TRP A 197 -6.51 20.48 22.87
N SER A 198 -6.18 21.60 22.22
CA SER A 198 -4.79 22.02 21.99
C SER A 198 -4.06 22.30 23.30
N ALA A 199 -4.72 22.96 24.26
CA ALA A 199 -4.15 23.20 25.58
C ALA A 199 -3.81 21.91 26.36
N GLU A 200 -4.58 20.84 26.14
CA GLU A 200 -4.39 19.55 26.81
C GLU A 200 -3.35 18.64 26.11
N ASN A 201 -3.16 18.79 24.79
CA ASN A 201 -2.43 17.81 23.97
C ASN A 201 -1.20 18.36 23.23
N ILE A 202 -1.05 19.69 23.13
CA ILE A 202 0.03 20.35 22.37
C ILE A 202 0.90 21.20 23.31
N PRO A 203 2.25 21.19 23.15
CA PRO A 203 3.15 22.07 23.91
C PRO A 203 2.78 23.55 23.79
N ALA A 204 2.90 24.30 24.89
CA ALA A 204 2.45 25.69 24.97
C ALA A 204 3.08 26.62 23.93
N ASP A 205 4.31 26.34 23.50
CA ASP A 205 5.05 27.07 22.48
C ASP A 205 4.57 26.80 21.04
N GLU A 206 3.73 25.77 20.83
CA GLU A 206 3.24 25.36 19.51
C GLU A 206 1.71 25.47 19.37
N GLN A 207 0.99 25.81 20.44
CA GLN A 207 -0.47 25.83 20.48
C GLN A 207 -1.09 26.79 19.46
N GLU A 208 -0.56 28.01 19.35
CA GLU A 208 -1.09 29.03 18.43
C GLU A 208 -0.99 28.58 16.97
N SER A 209 0.20 28.13 16.55
CA SER A 209 0.42 27.60 15.21
C SER A 209 -0.38 26.32 14.95
N PHE A 210 -0.59 25.47 15.96
CA PHE A 210 -1.42 24.27 15.81
C PHE A 210 -2.90 24.60 15.62
N LEU A 211 -3.42 25.60 16.33
CA LEU A 211 -4.81 26.05 16.18
C LEU A 211 -5.06 26.57 14.77
N GLU A 212 -4.20 27.46 14.27
CA GLU A 212 -4.30 28.01 12.91
C GLU A 212 -4.33 26.90 11.85
N VAL A 213 -3.41 25.93 11.97
CA VAL A 213 -3.36 24.79 11.04
C VAL A 213 -4.59 23.89 11.17
N ALA A 214 -5.08 23.63 12.39
CA ALA A 214 -6.26 22.80 12.61
C ALA A 214 -7.52 23.45 12.03
N GLU A 215 -7.67 24.76 12.18
CA GLU A 215 -8.76 25.54 11.58
C GLU A 215 -8.73 25.48 10.06
N ASP A 216 -7.57 25.75 9.46
CA ASP A 216 -7.36 25.65 8.02
C ASP A 216 -7.74 24.26 7.49
N GLU A 217 -7.34 23.20 8.20
CA GLU A 217 -7.63 21.83 7.80
C GLU A 217 -9.12 21.50 7.85
N ILE A 218 -9.86 22.04 8.84
CA ILE A 218 -11.31 21.88 8.95
C ILE A 218 -12.03 22.69 7.87
N LEU A 219 -11.61 23.94 7.63
CA LEU A 219 -12.16 24.80 6.59
C LEU A 219 -11.93 24.24 5.17
N ALA A 220 -10.79 23.59 4.96
CA ALA A 220 -10.44 22.94 3.70
C ALA A 220 -11.11 21.57 3.52
N LEU A 221 -11.94 21.07 4.45
CA LEU A 221 -12.59 19.77 4.30
C LEU A 221 -13.56 19.76 3.10
N HIS A 222 -13.39 18.77 2.23
CA HIS A 222 -14.29 18.50 1.11
C HIS A 222 -14.33 16.99 0.79
N GLU A 223 -15.21 16.61 -0.14
CA GLU A 223 -15.47 15.22 -0.51
C GLU A 223 -14.23 14.43 -0.96
N GLY A 224 -13.19 15.14 -1.42
CA GLY A 224 -11.95 14.55 -1.92
C GLY A 224 -10.86 14.37 -0.87
N ASN A 225 -10.99 14.93 0.34
CA ASN A 225 -9.91 14.92 1.33
C ASN A 225 -10.32 14.42 2.73
N PHE A 226 -11.60 14.28 3.07
CA PHE A 226 -12.03 13.87 4.42
C PHE A 226 -11.51 12.48 4.82
N ALA A 227 -11.25 11.59 3.85
CA ALA A 227 -10.79 10.23 4.10
C ALA A 227 -9.44 10.18 4.85
N ARG A 228 -8.57 11.20 4.68
CA ARG A 228 -7.29 11.29 5.41
C ARG A 228 -7.48 11.31 6.93
N TYR A 229 -8.62 11.84 7.37
CA TYR A 229 -9.01 11.97 8.77
C TYR A 229 -9.77 10.76 9.34
N LYS A 230 -9.81 9.62 8.61
CA LYS A 230 -10.64 8.43 8.96
C LYS A 230 -12.11 8.79 9.15
N ILE A 231 -12.61 9.72 8.34
CA ILE A 231 -14.01 10.10 8.31
C ILE A 231 -14.72 9.27 7.24
N ARG A 232 -15.91 8.75 7.54
CA ARG A 232 -16.75 8.05 6.58
C ARG A 232 -17.59 9.05 5.77
N PRO A 233 -17.98 8.72 4.52
CA PRO A 233 -18.84 9.60 3.72
C PRO A 233 -20.10 10.05 4.47
N SER A 234 -20.77 9.12 5.17
CA SER A 234 -21.98 9.41 5.95
C SER A 234 -21.74 10.36 7.14
N GLU A 235 -20.56 10.32 7.76
CA GLU A 235 -20.19 11.21 8.87
C GLU A 235 -19.95 12.63 8.33
N PHE A 236 -19.24 12.73 7.20
CA PHE A 236 -19.00 14.02 6.53
C PHE A 236 -20.30 14.67 6.04
N ASP A 237 -21.20 13.91 5.43
CA ASP A 237 -22.50 14.41 4.97
C ASP A 237 -23.38 14.91 6.11
N ALA A 238 -23.31 14.27 7.27
CA ALA A 238 -24.03 14.71 8.46
C ALA A 238 -23.47 16.04 8.99
N TRP A 239 -22.14 16.14 9.11
CA TRP A 239 -21.48 17.36 9.56
C TRP A 239 -21.70 18.54 8.61
N ARG A 240 -21.68 18.33 7.29
CA ARG A 240 -21.91 19.38 6.30
C ARG A 240 -23.27 20.07 6.47
N LYS A 241 -24.28 19.38 7.00
CA LYS A 241 -25.61 19.94 7.27
C LYS A 241 -25.63 20.90 8.46
N VAL A 242 -24.72 20.72 9.41
CA VAL A 242 -24.62 21.52 10.64
C VAL A 242 -23.51 22.58 10.55
N TRP A 243 -22.49 22.35 9.73
CA TRP A 243 -21.34 23.26 9.57
C TRP A 243 -21.67 24.65 9.01
N GLY A 244 -22.84 24.77 8.36
CA GLY A 244 -23.35 25.99 7.72
C GLY A 244 -23.41 27.19 8.64
#